data_AF-A0A354BKN9-F1
#
_entry.id   AF-A0A354BKN9-F1
#
_cell.length_a   1.000
_cell.length_b   1.000
_cell.length_c   1.000
_cell.angle_alpha   90.00
_cell.angle_beta   90.00
_cell.angle_gamma   90.00
#
_symmetry.space_group_name_H-M   'P 1'
#
loop_
_entity.id
_entity.type
_entity.pdbx_description
1 polymer ?
#
loop_
_entity_poly.entity_id
_entity_poly.type
_entity_poly.pdbx_seq_one_letter_code
_entity_poly.pdbx_strand_id
1 'polypeptide(L)' 'STSGNSPNVLKGIAAARECGLITVAWTGGSGGKLAGLVDHPFIVPSTLTSRIQESHITLGHVLCELIEDHLLGNAS' A
#
# COMPACT_ATOMS: atom_id res chain seq x y z
N SER A 1 -1.95 2.56 -5.60
CA SER A 1 -2.11 2.42 -7.07
C SER A 1 -3.07 1.27 -7.34
N THR A 2 -4.24 1.49 -7.94
CA THR A 2 -5.27 0.43 -8.04
C THR A 2 -4.89 -0.73 -8.96
N SER A 3 -4.26 -0.47 -10.11
CA SER A 3 -3.84 -1.51 -11.06
C SER A 3 -2.44 -2.07 -10.80
N GLY A 4 -1.63 -1.40 -9.98
CA GLY A 4 -0.25 -1.80 -9.72
C GLY A 4 0.71 -1.62 -10.90
N ASN A 5 0.33 -0.84 -11.92
CA ASN A 5 1.10 -0.67 -13.16
C ASN A 5 1.43 0.78 -13.52
N SER A 6 1.08 1.75 -12.67
CA SER A 6 1.33 3.18 -12.91
C SER A 6 2.85 3.45 -13.04
N PRO A 7 3.35 3.95 -14.20
CA PRO A 7 4.79 4.07 -14.43
C PRO A 7 5.52 4.96 -13.41
N ASN A 8 4.89 6.03 -12.95
CA ASN A 8 5.45 6.92 -11.92
C ASN A 8 5.59 6.23 -10.56
N VAL A 9 4.61 5.41 -10.15
CA VAL A 9 4.67 4.66 -8.90
C VAL A 9 5.79 3.61 -8.96
N LEU A 10 5.92 2.89 -10.08
CA LEU A 10 7.01 1.92 -10.26
C LEU A 10 8.39 2.58 -10.19
N LYS A 11 8.55 3.77 -10.81
CA LYS A 11 9.79 4.56 -10.70
C LYS A 11 10.06 5.02 -9.26
N GLY A 12 9.02 5.43 -8.52
CA GLY A 12 9.15 5.81 -7.11
C GLY A 12 9.62 4.64 -6.23
N ILE A 13 9.08 3.44 -6.44
CA ILE A 13 9.54 2.23 -5.74
C ILE A 13 10.98 1.90 -6.08
N ALA A 14 11.38 1.99 -7.35
CA ALA A 14 12.78 1.76 -7.74
C ALA A 14 13.73 2.72 -6.99
N ALA A 15 13.42 4.01 -6.95
CA ALA A 15 14.21 5.00 -6.22
C ALA A 15 14.22 4.74 -4.70
N ALA A 16 13.09 4.37 -4.10
CA ALA A 16 13.02 4.04 -2.67
C ALA A 16 13.92 2.84 -2.32
N ARG A 17 13.97 1.83 -3.21
CA ARG A 17 14.85 0.66 -3.04
C ARG A 17 16.33 1.01 -3.19
N GLU A 18 16.68 1.88 -4.14
CA GLU A 18 18.05 2.40 -4.28
C GLU A 18 18.52 3.13 -3.01
N CYS A 19 17.59 3.78 -2.30
CA CYS A 19 17.85 4.42 -1.01
C CYS A 19 17.82 3.46 0.20
N GLY A 20 17.59 2.16 0.00
CA GLY A 20 17.51 1.17 1.09
C GLY A 20 16.28 1.32 1.99
N LEU A 21 15.20 1.94 1.51
CA LEU A 21 13.96 2.12 2.28
C LEU A 21 13.09 0.85 2.25
N ILE A 22 12.34 0.62 3.33
CA ILE A 22 11.26 -0.36 3.36
C ILE A 22 10.12 0.15 2.45
N THR A 23 9.63 -0.74 1.60
CA THR A 23 8.59 -0.43 0.62
C THR A 23 7.30 -1.16 0.92
N VAL A 24 6.21 -0.40 0.99
CA VAL A 24 4.84 -0.89 1.20
C VAL A 24 3.98 -0.41 0.03
N ALA A 25 3.19 -1.30 -0.58
CA ALA A 25 2.25 -0.91 -1.63
C ALA A 25 0.83 -1.28 -1.30
N TRP A 26 -0.10 -0.37 -1.58
CA TRP A 26 -1.53 -0.67 -1.65
C TRP A 26 -1.99 -0.73 -3.10
N THR A 27 -2.54 -1.88 -3.48
CA THR A 27 -2.98 -2.18 -4.84
C THR A 27 -4.22 -3.07 -4.87
N GLY A 28 -4.63 -3.55 -6.04
CA GLY A 28 -5.78 -4.43 -6.21
C GLY A 28 -5.63 -5.38 -7.39
N GLY A 29 -6.61 -6.24 -7.57
CA GLY A 29 -6.61 -7.28 -8.60
C GLY A 29 -5.49 -8.29 -8.37
N SER A 30 -4.63 -8.46 -9.38
CA SER A 30 -3.41 -9.29 -9.26
C SER A 30 -2.24 -8.55 -8.61
N GLY A 31 -2.39 -7.28 -8.27
CA GLY A 31 -1.34 -6.41 -7.74
C GLY A 31 -0.37 -5.84 -8.77
N GLY A 32 -0.53 -6.21 -10.05
CA GLY A 32 0.29 -5.70 -11.15
C GLY A 32 1.79 -5.95 -10.97
N LYS A 33 2.62 -5.16 -11.64
CA LYS A 33 4.08 -5.20 -11.45
C LYS A 33 4.50 -4.77 -10.04
N LEU A 34 3.73 -3.84 -9.44
CA LEU A 34 4.04 -3.24 -8.16
C LEU A 34 4.16 -4.27 -7.03
N ALA A 35 3.26 -5.25 -6.97
CA ALA A 35 3.25 -6.24 -5.89
C ALA A 35 4.54 -7.08 -5.80
N GLY A 36 5.20 -7.34 -6.93
CA GLY A 36 6.47 -8.09 -6.97
C GLY A 36 7.72 -7.23 -6.73
N LEU A 37 7.58 -5.91 -6.57
CA LEU A 37 8.71 -4.99 -6.42
C LEU A 37 8.83 -4.41 -5.00
N VAL A 38 7.81 -4.60 -4.17
CA VAL A 38 7.78 -4.08 -2.79
C VAL A 38 7.95 -5.18 -1.75
N ASP A 39 8.37 -4.80 -0.55
CA ASP A 39 8.56 -5.73 0.57
C ASP A 39 7.21 -6.18 1.16
N HIS A 40 6.26 -5.26 1.24
CA HIS A 40 4.94 -5.51 1.81
C HIS A 40 3.81 -5.11 0.84
N PRO A 41 3.34 -6.03 -0.01
CA PRO A 41 2.21 -5.78 -0.89
C PRO A 41 0.87 -6.04 -0.17
N PHE A 42 0.01 -5.02 -0.10
CA PHE A 42 -1.40 -5.16 0.25
C PHE A 42 -2.25 -5.15 -1.02
N ILE A 43 -2.82 -6.31 -1.36
CA ILE A 43 -3.58 -6.51 -2.61
C ILE A 43 -5.07 -6.67 -2.27
N VAL A 44 -5.87 -5.66 -2.60
CA VAL A 44 -7.33 -5.73 -2.47
C VAL A 44 -7.88 -6.76 -3.46
N PRO A 45 -8.69 -7.76 -3.02
CA PRO A 45 -9.23 -8.81 -3.88
C PRO A 45 -10.42 -8.29 -4.71
N SER A 46 -10.19 -7.24 -5.50
CA SER A 46 -11.18 -6.62 -6.39
C SER A 46 -10.48 -6.06 -7.62
N THR A 47 -11.17 -6.09 -8.76
CA THR A 47 -10.74 -5.43 -10.01
C THR A 47 -11.44 -4.09 -10.22
N LEU A 48 -12.43 -3.74 -9.38
CA LEU A 48 -13.15 -2.47 -9.47
C LEU A 48 -12.36 -1.37 -8.76
N THR A 49 -11.90 -0.38 -9.52
CA THR A 49 -11.12 0.76 -9.01
C THR A 49 -11.77 1.43 -7.79
N SER A 50 -13.10 1.64 -7.81
CA SER A 50 -13.83 2.24 -6.68
C SER A 50 -13.72 1.42 -5.40
N ARG A 51 -13.92 0.09 -5.48
CA ARG A 51 -13.78 -0.81 -4.32
C ARG A 51 -12.35 -0.89 -3.80
N ILE A 52 -11.38 -0.82 -4.71
CA ILE A 52 -9.96 -0.77 -4.34
C ILE A 52 -9.67 0.54 -3.59
N GLN A 53 -10.16 1.67 -4.08
CA GLN A 53 -9.97 2.98 -3.43
C GLN A 53 -10.67 3.07 -2.08
N GLU A 54 -11.91 2.58 -1.96
CA GLU A 54 -12.63 2.47 -0.68
C GLU A 54 -11.79 1.67 0.34
N SER A 55 -11.28 0.52 -0.07
CA SER A 55 -10.43 -0.32 0.78
C SER A 55 -9.10 0.36 1.16
N HIS A 56 -8.49 1.12 0.24
CA HIS A 56 -7.27 1.89 0.52
C HIS A 56 -7.51 2.98 1.57
N ILE A 57 -8.65 3.68 1.51
CA ILE A 57 -9.00 4.70 2.51
C ILE A 57 -9.22 4.04 3.88
N THR A 58 -9.99 2.95 3.94
CA THR A 58 -10.20 2.19 5.19
C THR A 58 -8.88 1.68 5.77
N LEU A 59 -8.00 1.11 4.93
CA LEU A 59 -6.69 0.64 5.38
C LEU A 59 -5.84 1.78 5.93
N GLY A 60 -5.91 2.98 5.34
CA GLY A 60 -5.21 4.15 5.87
C GLY A 60 -5.69 4.55 7.25
N HIS A 61 -7.01 4.51 7.51
CA HIS A 61 -7.54 4.76 8.84
C HIS A 61 -7.07 3.72 9.86
N VAL A 62 -7.13 2.43 9.52
CA VAL A 62 -6.66 1.34 10.41
C VAL A 62 -5.16 1.48 10.68
N LEU A 63 -4.35 1.81 9.67
CA LEU A 63 -2.91 1.98 9.87
C LEU A 63 -2.59 3.15 10.81
N CYS A 64 -3.29 4.28 10.68
CA CYS A 64 -3.14 5.40 11.60
C CYS A 64 -3.50 4.99 13.03
N GLU A 65 -4.66 4.34 13.22
CA GLU A 65 -5.10 3.83 14.53
C GLU A 65 -4.05 2.91 15.16
N LEU A 66 -3.54 1.93 14.41
CA LEU A 66 -2.50 1.01 14.90
C LEU A 66 -1.19 1.72 15.24
N ILE A 67 -0.80 2.74 14.46
CA ILE A 67 0.41 3.52 14.74
C ILE A 67 0.21 4.35 16.01
N GLU A 68 -0.95 4.99 16.16
CA GLU A 68 -1.28 5.78 17.35
C GLU A 68 -1.32 4.90 18.61
N ASP A 69 -1.97 3.75 18.56
CA ASP A 69 -2.01 2.79 19.67
C ASP A 69 -0.60 2.30 20.02
N HIS A 70 0.22 1.98 19.01
CA HIS A 70 1.57 1.46 19.22
C HIS A 70 2.54 2.51 19.79
N LEU A 71 2.45 3.77 19.35
CA LEU A 71 3.41 4.82 19.72
C LEU A 71 2.96 5.65 20.92
N LEU A 72 1.65 5.91 21.05
CA LEU A 72 1.09 6.80 22.06
C LEU A 72 0.45 6.04 23.23
N GLY A 73 0.24 4.73 23.07
CA GLY A 73 -0.30 3.89 24.13
C GLY A 73 -1.74 4.24 24.48
N ASN A 74 -2.56 4.62 23.48
CA ASN A 74 -4.00 4.73 23.68
C ASN A 74 -4.53 3.34 24.05
N ALA A 75 -4.68 3.16 25.36
CA ALA A 75 -5.25 1.97 25.95
C ALA A 75 -6.71 1.86 25.49
N SER A 76 -6.99 0.80 24.73
CA SER A 76 -8.28 0.12 24.82
C SER A 76 -8.25 -0.80 26.04
#